data_AF-A0A4Q4CUY2-F1
#
_entry.id   AF-A0A4Q4CUY2-F1
#
_cell.length_a   1.000
_cell.length_b   1.000
_cell.length_c   1.000
_cell.angle_alpha   90.00
_cell.angle_beta   90.00
_cell.angle_gamma   90.00
#
_symmetry.space_group_name_H-M   'P 1'
#
loop_
_entity.id
_entity.type
_entity.pdbx_description
1 polymer ?
#
loop_
_entity_poly.entity_id
_entity_poly.type
_entity_poly.pdbx_seq_one_letter_code
_entity_poly.pdbx_strand_id
1 'polypeptide(L)'
;QPMVWEASTRDNFVTDTRAMRRRVLDHIPAAHRERQLKLGSGGLRDVEFAVQLLQLVHGRADESLRSPTTLDALEALTEGGYVGRRDGAALEEAYEFLRTLEHRIQLYRLRRSHIVPDDEEDLSRLGRSMGFRVSPAENLVSEWQSHRRIVRRLHEKLFYQPLLEAVASLPTEGMRLSPEAARERLVALGFRDPKGALAHLEALTSGVSRRKAIHRALLPAMLAWFSEAPDSDAGLLAFRSISESLGESHWYLRKLRDEGEGAEQLARLLSSSRYVSDLMMRNPDAVALLGDDAELVPRDFERIHTEMALAAKRHASDAKAAVRAIRRIRRRELSRVAIADVLGRLDIVTVGHALSDLNAATVSAALTAATRAVEVERGEMPTAMAVVLMGRLGGRESGYGSDADVMFVHQPLPGAEEKAASQAATAVATR
;
A
#
# COMPACT_ATOMS: atom_id res chain seq x y z
N GLN A 1 -0.31 41.92 5.72
CA GLN A 1 -0.95 40.77 6.39
C GLN A 1 -0.07 39.56 6.10
N PRO A 2 0.36 38.78 7.10
CA PRO A 2 1.54 37.94 6.90
C PRO A 2 1.14 36.74 6.03
N MET A 3 1.78 36.64 4.86
CA MET A 3 1.60 35.63 3.80
C MET A 3 1.57 34.16 4.27
N VAL A 4 1.91 33.89 5.54
CA VAL A 4 1.93 32.57 6.17
C VAL A 4 0.52 31.96 6.26
N TRP A 5 -0.47 32.74 6.69
CA TRP A 5 -1.85 32.26 6.91
C TRP A 5 -2.69 32.18 5.62
N GLU A 6 -2.09 32.57 4.50
CA GLU A 6 -2.63 32.42 3.15
C GLU A 6 -1.81 31.40 2.32
N ALA A 7 -0.75 30.80 2.88
CA ALA A 7 0.15 29.94 2.11
C ALA A 7 -0.55 28.68 1.57
N SER A 8 -1.57 28.18 2.28
CA SER A 8 -2.39 27.03 1.89
C SER A 8 -3.25 27.29 0.64
N THR A 9 -3.43 28.54 0.22
CA THR A 9 -4.22 28.89 -0.98
C THR A 9 -3.39 28.94 -2.26
N ARG A 10 -2.07 28.74 -2.17
CA ARG A 10 -1.19 28.71 -3.34
C ARG A 10 -1.36 27.41 -4.12
N ASP A 11 -1.42 27.53 -5.44
CA ASP A 11 -1.38 26.37 -6.33
C ASP A 11 -0.14 25.51 -6.02
N ASN A 12 -0.33 24.19 -5.92
CA ASN A 12 0.71 23.19 -5.61
C ASN A 12 1.39 23.30 -4.24
N PHE A 13 0.95 24.16 -3.30
CA PHE A 13 1.55 24.31 -1.96
C PHE A 13 1.84 22.98 -1.26
N VAL A 14 0.89 22.07 -1.35
CA VAL A 14 0.91 20.75 -0.72
C VAL A 14 1.85 19.81 -1.43
N THR A 15 1.79 19.78 -2.75
CA THR A 15 2.69 18.99 -3.60
C THR A 15 4.14 19.41 -3.35
N ASP A 16 4.40 20.71 -3.23
CA ASP A 16 5.73 21.26 -2.96
C ASP A 16 6.21 20.96 -1.54
N THR A 17 5.33 21.07 -0.54
CA THR A 17 5.63 20.74 0.87
C THR A 17 5.92 19.24 1.02
N ARG A 18 5.14 18.39 0.35
CA ARG A 18 5.34 16.93 0.30
C ARG A 18 6.64 16.57 -0.42
N ALA A 19 6.90 17.17 -1.58
CA ALA A 19 8.15 16.96 -2.32
C ALA A 19 9.36 17.40 -1.50
N MET A 20 9.25 18.52 -0.77
CA MET A 20 10.30 18.98 0.14
C MET A 20 10.51 17.99 1.30
N ARG A 21 9.44 17.55 1.98
CA ARG A 21 9.52 16.56 3.06
C ARG A 21 10.14 15.25 2.57
N ARG A 22 9.69 14.74 1.42
CA ARG A 22 10.21 13.52 0.81
C ARG A 22 11.68 13.66 0.45
N ARG A 23 12.09 14.76 -0.19
CA ARG A 23 13.52 15.06 -0.43
C ARG A 23 14.31 15.02 0.88
N VAL A 24 13.84 15.69 1.93
CA VAL A 24 14.54 15.70 3.23
C VAL A 24 14.69 14.28 3.81
N LEU A 25 13.66 13.44 3.69
CA LEU A 25 13.68 12.05 4.15
C LEU A 25 14.60 11.15 3.30
N ASP A 26 14.60 11.35 1.98
CA ASP A 26 15.41 10.60 1.02
C ASP A 26 16.91 10.89 1.17
N HIS A 27 17.28 12.07 1.70
CA HIS A 27 18.67 12.42 2.01
C HIS A 27 19.19 11.80 3.32
N ILE A 28 18.33 11.15 4.12
CA ILE A 28 18.77 10.43 5.32
C ILE A 28 19.35 9.08 4.87
N PRO A 29 20.64 8.78 5.15
CA PRO A 29 21.21 7.48 4.82
C PRO A 29 20.39 6.35 5.45
N ALA A 30 20.17 5.26 4.69
CA ALA A 30 19.31 4.15 5.12
C ALA A 30 19.71 3.61 6.52
N ALA A 31 21.01 3.52 6.80
CA ALA A 31 21.56 3.06 8.08
C ALA A 31 21.20 3.93 9.30
N HIS A 32 20.71 5.15 9.08
CA HIS A 32 20.36 6.11 10.14
C HIS A 32 18.87 6.43 10.19
N ARG A 33 18.07 5.94 9.24
CA ARG A 33 16.65 6.31 9.11
C ARG A 33 15.84 5.96 10.36
N GLU A 34 16.08 4.79 10.93
CA GLU A 34 15.39 4.34 12.15
C GLU A 34 15.87 5.04 13.41
N ARG A 35 17.08 5.62 13.38
CA ARG A 35 17.74 6.30 14.51
C ARG A 35 17.63 7.82 14.47
N GLN A 36 16.99 8.35 13.43
CA GLN A 36 16.85 9.78 13.23
C GLN A 36 15.71 10.33 14.11
N LEU A 37 16.07 11.06 15.16
CA LEU A 37 15.14 11.55 16.19
C LEU A 37 14.26 12.69 15.67
N LYS A 38 14.82 13.56 14.82
CA LYS A 38 14.12 14.76 14.36
C LYS A 38 13.26 14.49 13.14
N LEU A 39 13.84 13.86 12.12
CA LEU A 39 13.23 13.67 10.81
C LEU A 39 12.63 12.26 10.61
N GLY A 40 12.91 11.31 11.51
CA GLY A 40 12.33 9.97 11.41
C GLY A 40 10.84 9.97 11.72
N SER A 41 10.13 8.92 11.28
CA SER A 41 8.72 8.73 11.62
C SER A 41 8.51 8.63 13.13
N GLY A 42 7.51 9.35 13.63
CA GLY A 42 7.25 9.53 15.07
C GLY A 42 8.23 10.48 15.76
N GLY A 43 8.99 11.27 15.00
CA GLY A 43 10.00 12.18 15.51
C GLY A 43 9.47 13.60 15.81
N LEU A 44 10.37 14.49 16.24
CA LEU A 44 10.05 15.88 16.57
C LEU A 44 9.33 16.61 15.44
N ARG A 45 9.76 16.37 14.19
CA ARG A 45 9.18 17.03 13.02
C ARG A 45 7.72 16.63 12.79
N ASP A 46 7.32 15.43 13.16
CA ASP A 46 5.92 15.00 13.04
C ASP A 46 5.03 15.77 14.01
N VAL A 47 5.48 15.98 15.25
CA VAL A 47 4.74 16.82 16.21
C VAL A 47 4.65 18.27 15.70
N GLU A 48 5.79 18.86 15.33
CA GLU A 48 5.86 20.24 14.82
C GLU A 48 4.92 20.41 13.61
N PHE A 49 4.94 19.45 12.69
CA PHE A 49 4.12 19.48 11.48
C PHE A 49 2.63 19.32 11.77
N ALA A 50 2.24 18.40 12.68
CA ALA A 50 0.84 18.25 13.08
C ALA A 50 0.27 19.58 13.59
N VAL A 51 1.00 20.22 14.50
CA VAL A 51 0.60 21.49 15.11
C VAL A 51 0.58 22.59 14.08
N GLN A 52 1.67 22.81 13.33
CA GLN A 52 1.76 23.86 12.32
C GLN A 52 0.69 23.74 11.24
N LEU A 53 0.34 22.53 10.83
CA LEU A 53 -0.69 22.34 9.82
C LEU A 53 -2.08 22.67 10.37
N LEU A 54 -2.38 22.31 11.63
CA LEU A 54 -3.60 22.76 12.30
C LEU A 54 -3.65 24.29 12.44
N GLN A 55 -2.51 24.93 12.72
CA GLN A 55 -2.41 26.40 12.72
C GLN A 55 -2.65 26.98 11.32
N LEU A 56 -2.14 26.38 10.25
CA LEU A 56 -2.38 26.85 8.88
C LEU A 56 -3.86 26.71 8.47
N VAL A 57 -4.57 25.68 8.95
CA VAL A 57 -5.99 25.46 8.66
C VAL A 57 -6.88 26.39 9.49
N HIS A 58 -6.67 26.43 10.81
CA HIS A 58 -7.58 27.12 11.73
C HIS A 58 -7.13 28.54 12.09
N GLY A 59 -5.82 28.81 12.03
CA GLY A 59 -5.22 30.10 12.37
C GLY A 59 -5.64 31.25 11.44
N ARG A 60 -6.29 30.96 10.31
CA ARG A 60 -6.93 31.98 9.47
C ARG A 60 -8.13 32.62 10.17
N ALA A 61 -8.97 31.80 10.79
CA ALA A 61 -10.19 32.22 11.47
C ALA A 61 -9.97 32.52 12.96
N ASP A 62 -8.96 31.90 13.57
CA ASP A 62 -8.68 31.99 15.01
C ASP A 62 -7.24 32.48 15.26
N GLU A 63 -7.10 33.74 15.68
CA GLU A 63 -5.78 34.34 15.88
C GLU A 63 -5.03 33.79 17.09
N SER A 64 -5.74 33.17 18.05
CA SER A 64 -5.13 32.57 19.26
C SER A 64 -4.18 31.42 18.90
N LEU A 65 -4.41 30.77 17.76
CA LEU A 65 -3.62 29.65 17.27
C LEU A 65 -2.32 30.07 16.60
N ARG A 66 -2.00 31.37 16.48
CA ARG A 66 -0.87 31.87 15.69
C ARG A 66 0.47 31.89 16.43
N SER A 67 0.57 31.17 17.55
CA SER A 67 1.80 31.12 18.34
C SER A 67 2.98 30.51 17.55
N PRO A 68 4.20 31.09 17.61
CA PRO A 68 5.37 30.51 16.96
C PRO A 68 5.94 29.29 17.72
N THR A 69 5.51 29.05 18.96
CA THR A 69 5.96 27.94 19.81
C THR A 69 5.04 26.73 19.66
N THR A 70 5.62 25.55 19.46
CA THR A 70 4.85 24.32 19.22
C THR A 70 3.97 23.93 20.41
N LEU A 71 4.47 24.08 21.64
CA LEU A 71 3.72 23.71 22.84
C LEU A 71 2.58 24.70 23.12
N ASP A 72 2.83 26.01 23.11
CA ASP A 72 1.75 26.99 23.33
C ASP A 72 0.68 26.91 22.21
N ALA A 73 1.09 26.61 20.97
CA ALA A 73 0.13 26.35 19.90
C ALA A 73 -0.68 25.06 20.14
N LEU A 74 -0.06 23.99 20.64
CA LEU A 74 -0.75 22.74 21.00
C LEU A 74 -1.72 22.94 22.17
N GLU A 75 -1.33 23.73 23.16
CA GLU A 75 -2.16 24.12 24.29
C GLU A 75 -3.38 24.91 23.79
N ALA A 76 -3.18 25.97 23.01
CA ALA A 76 -4.26 26.76 22.41
C ALA A 76 -5.19 25.89 21.52
N LEU A 77 -4.63 24.96 20.75
CA LEU A 77 -5.41 23.99 19.97
C LEU A 77 -6.25 23.07 20.86
N THR A 78 -5.74 22.70 22.03
CA THR A 78 -6.44 21.83 22.99
C THR A 78 -7.53 22.59 23.74
N GLU A 79 -7.24 23.82 24.19
CA GLU A 79 -8.19 24.73 24.84
C GLU A 79 -9.33 25.13 23.90
N GLY A 80 -9.02 25.44 22.64
CA GLY A 80 -9.98 25.73 21.59
C GLY A 80 -10.78 24.50 21.10
N GLY A 81 -10.47 23.30 21.60
CA GLY A 81 -11.18 22.06 21.27
C GLY A 81 -10.85 21.50 19.88
N TYR A 82 -9.82 22.02 19.20
CA TYR A 82 -9.32 21.51 17.92
C TYR A 82 -8.57 20.18 18.10
N VAL A 83 -8.00 19.95 19.28
CA VAL A 83 -7.32 18.72 19.69
C VAL A 83 -7.96 18.21 20.98
N GLY A 84 -8.24 16.90 21.05
CA GLY A 84 -8.81 16.31 22.27
C GLY A 84 -7.82 16.36 23.43
N ARG A 85 -8.27 16.73 24.64
CA ARG A 85 -7.41 16.89 25.84
C ARG A 85 -6.43 15.74 26.11
N ARG A 86 -6.89 14.49 25.95
CA ARG A 86 -6.04 13.30 26.14
C ARG A 86 -4.96 13.17 25.06
N ASP A 87 -5.30 13.51 23.82
CA ASP A 87 -4.37 13.45 22.71
C ASP A 87 -3.36 14.60 22.77
N GLY A 88 -3.80 15.81 23.17
CA GLY A 88 -2.94 16.96 23.42
C GLY A 88 -1.86 16.66 24.47
N ALA A 89 -2.28 16.19 25.65
CA ALA A 89 -1.36 15.83 26.74
C ALA A 89 -0.35 14.74 26.33
N ALA A 90 -0.80 13.71 25.60
CA ALA A 90 0.10 12.65 25.14
C ALA A 90 1.09 13.12 24.06
N LEU A 91 0.70 14.09 23.22
CA LEU A 91 1.58 14.68 22.21
C LEU A 91 2.60 15.62 22.86
N GLU A 92 2.18 16.39 23.86
CA GLU A 92 3.04 17.23 24.70
C GLU A 92 4.11 16.40 25.42
N GLU A 93 3.71 15.37 26.17
CA GLU A 93 4.62 14.47 26.89
C GLU A 93 5.66 13.84 25.94
N ALA A 94 5.20 13.37 24.78
CA ALA A 94 6.11 12.82 23.77
C ALA A 94 7.07 13.87 23.18
N TYR A 95 6.60 15.08 22.94
CA TYR A 95 7.45 16.16 22.43
C TYR A 95 8.51 16.58 23.45
N GLU A 96 8.13 16.71 24.73
CA GLU A 96 9.07 17.02 25.82
C GLU A 96 10.13 15.94 25.97
N PHE A 97 9.74 14.66 25.92
CA PHE A 97 10.68 13.54 25.98
C PHE A 97 11.65 13.58 24.79
N LEU A 98 11.14 13.68 23.55
CA LEU A 98 11.96 13.68 22.34
C LEU A 98 12.89 14.90 22.29
N ARG A 99 12.42 16.07 22.72
CA ARG A 99 13.23 17.31 22.75
C ARG A 99 14.31 17.22 23.82
N THR A 100 13.98 16.68 25.00
CA THR A 100 14.97 16.42 26.06
C THR A 100 16.04 15.44 25.58
N LEU A 101 15.63 14.35 24.94
CA LEU A 101 16.54 13.37 24.37
C LEU A 101 17.48 13.99 23.32
N GLU A 102 16.94 14.82 22.42
CA GLU A 102 17.73 15.56 21.43
C GLU A 102 18.76 16.46 22.11
N HIS A 103 18.34 17.23 23.13
CA HIS A 103 19.24 18.09 23.88
C HIS A 103 20.34 17.29 24.58
N ARG A 104 20.04 16.13 25.17
CA ARG A 104 21.05 15.27 25.81
C ARG A 104 22.04 14.67 24.83
N ILE A 105 21.59 14.32 23.62
CA ILE A 105 22.46 13.88 22.53
C ILE A 105 23.40 15.02 22.12
N GLN A 106 22.88 16.24 21.97
CA GLN A 106 23.67 17.38 21.49
C GLN A 106 24.65 17.94 22.53
N LEU A 107 24.26 17.92 23.81
CA LEU A 107 25.14 18.34 24.91
C LEU A 107 26.39 17.47 25.01
N TYR A 108 26.28 16.20 24.64
CA TYR A 108 27.44 15.31 24.60
C TYR A 108 28.38 15.73 23.48
N ARG A 109 29.57 16.19 23.87
CA ARG A 109 30.61 16.71 22.96
C ARG A 109 30.17 17.92 22.12
N LEU A 110 29.07 18.60 22.49
CA LEU A 110 28.55 19.81 21.85
C LEU A 110 28.36 19.67 20.34
N ARG A 111 27.85 18.53 19.88
CA ARG A 111 27.63 18.24 18.45
C ARG A 111 26.16 18.39 18.09
N ARG A 112 25.86 18.97 16.93
CA ARG A 112 24.50 19.00 16.35
C ARG A 112 24.13 17.64 15.73
N SER A 113 24.09 16.60 16.55
CA SER A 113 23.61 15.28 16.14
C SER A 113 22.12 15.14 16.45
N HIS A 114 21.40 14.53 15.52
CA HIS A 114 20.00 14.12 15.70
C HIS A 114 19.84 12.59 15.62
N ILE A 115 20.96 11.86 15.60
CA ILE A 115 21.00 10.40 15.50
C ILE A 115 21.18 9.84 16.90
N VAL A 116 20.27 8.94 17.30
CA VAL A 116 20.40 8.16 18.53
C VAL A 116 21.55 7.15 18.36
N PRO A 117 22.51 7.08 19.30
CA PRO A 117 23.60 6.10 19.24
C PRO A 117 23.07 4.66 19.30
N ASP A 118 23.84 3.72 18.79
CA ASP A 118 23.55 2.27 18.78
C ASP A 118 24.49 1.46 19.67
N ASP A 119 25.55 2.06 20.21
CA ASP A 119 26.41 1.40 21.18
C ASP A 119 25.83 1.47 22.60
N GLU A 120 25.99 0.37 23.34
CA GLU A 120 25.43 0.17 24.67
C GLU A 120 25.94 1.21 25.70
N GLU A 121 27.19 1.66 25.54
CA GLU A 121 27.81 2.61 26.45
C GLU A 121 27.18 4.01 26.32
N ASP A 122 27.08 4.53 25.10
CA ASP A 122 26.42 5.82 24.86
C ASP A 122 24.91 5.75 25.15
N LEU A 123 24.24 4.64 24.86
CA LEU A 123 22.83 4.44 25.25
C LEU A 123 22.65 4.44 26.77
N SER A 124 23.53 3.75 27.51
CA SER A 124 23.49 3.74 28.98
C SER A 124 23.77 5.12 29.58
N ARG A 125 24.74 5.87 29.03
CA ARG A 125 25.02 7.25 29.44
C ARG A 125 23.82 8.16 29.19
N LEU A 126 23.22 8.04 28.00
CA LEU A 126 22.06 8.81 27.61
C LEU A 126 20.86 8.48 28.48
N GLY A 127 20.60 7.19 28.74
CA GLY A 127 19.52 6.72 29.59
C GLY A 127 19.62 7.24 31.02
N ARG A 128 20.83 7.23 31.61
CA ARG A 128 21.08 7.86 32.93
C ARG A 128 20.79 9.36 32.92
N SER A 129 21.15 10.07 31.85
CA SER A 129 20.88 11.51 31.72
C SER A 129 19.40 11.86 31.52
N MET A 130 18.60 10.86 31.10
CA MET A 130 17.14 10.91 31.01
C MET A 130 16.45 10.43 32.30
N GLY A 131 17.21 10.00 33.31
CA GLY A 131 16.70 9.58 34.61
C GLY A 131 16.50 8.08 34.79
N PHE A 132 16.80 7.25 33.79
CA PHE A 132 16.72 5.79 33.91
C PHE A 132 17.86 5.25 34.78
N ARG A 133 17.54 4.64 35.93
CA ARG A 133 18.53 4.13 36.90
C ARG A 133 18.77 2.62 36.78
N VAL A 134 17.74 1.87 36.42
CA VAL A 134 17.78 0.42 36.17
C VAL A 134 17.81 0.22 34.66
N SER A 135 18.66 -0.68 34.16
CA SER A 135 18.81 -0.98 32.71
C SER A 135 18.68 0.25 31.80
N PRO A 136 19.55 1.27 31.96
CA PRO A 136 19.33 2.60 31.37
C PRO A 136 19.23 2.59 29.84
N ALA A 137 20.01 1.77 29.15
CA ALA A 137 19.96 1.65 27.69
C ALA A 137 18.63 1.01 27.23
N GLU A 138 18.29 -0.16 27.75
CA GLU A 138 17.06 -0.88 27.40
C GLU A 138 15.80 -0.04 27.65
N ASN A 139 15.71 0.59 28.84
CA ASN A 139 14.55 1.41 29.20
C ASN A 139 14.46 2.68 28.34
N LEU A 140 15.60 3.32 28.02
CA LEU A 140 15.61 4.46 27.10
C LEU A 140 15.08 4.06 25.72
N VAL A 141 15.56 2.95 25.16
CA VAL A 141 15.13 2.47 23.84
C VAL A 141 13.64 2.13 23.86
N SER A 142 13.18 1.43 24.89
CA SER A 142 11.77 1.08 25.06
C SER A 142 10.86 2.31 25.11
N GLU A 143 11.18 3.29 25.96
CA GLU A 143 10.40 4.53 26.09
C GLU A 143 10.43 5.37 24.81
N TRP A 144 11.61 5.47 24.19
CA TRP A 144 11.74 6.19 22.92
C TRP A 144 10.86 5.55 21.82
N GLN A 145 10.86 4.22 21.70
CA GLN A 145 9.97 3.53 20.75
C GLN A 145 8.48 3.65 21.13
N SER A 146 8.16 3.76 22.43
CA SER A 146 6.80 4.04 22.90
C SER A 146 6.32 5.42 22.44
N HIS A 147 7.07 6.48 22.73
CA HIS A 147 6.73 7.84 22.31
C HIS A 147 6.67 7.99 20.79
N ARG A 148 7.57 7.35 20.03
CA ARG A 148 7.48 7.36 18.56
C ARG A 148 6.18 6.76 18.03
N ARG A 149 5.72 5.65 18.61
CA ARG A 149 4.43 5.04 18.25
C ARG A 149 3.25 5.95 18.63
N ILE A 150 3.32 6.61 19.77
CA ILE A 150 2.32 7.59 20.21
C ILE A 150 2.25 8.77 19.23
N VAL A 151 3.39 9.41 18.93
CA VAL A 151 3.46 10.54 17.99
C VAL A 151 2.93 10.15 16.63
N ARG A 152 3.37 9.01 16.08
CA ARG A 152 2.89 8.53 14.77
C ARG A 152 1.37 8.39 14.77
N ARG A 153 0.83 7.65 15.75
CA ARG A 153 -0.61 7.41 15.88
C ARG A 153 -1.40 8.71 16.06
N LEU A 154 -0.93 9.62 16.90
CA LEU A 154 -1.60 10.88 17.19
C LEU A 154 -1.50 11.87 16.03
N HIS A 155 -0.34 11.96 15.37
CA HIS A 155 -0.18 12.72 14.13
C HIS A 155 -1.20 12.24 13.09
N GLU A 156 -1.28 10.94 12.83
CA GLU A 156 -2.29 10.37 11.91
C GLU A 156 -3.73 10.65 12.40
N LYS A 157 -4.02 10.42 13.68
CA LYS A 157 -5.37 10.60 14.25
C LYS A 157 -5.83 12.05 14.17
N LEU A 158 -5.07 12.98 14.74
CA LEU A 158 -5.39 14.42 14.75
C LEU A 158 -5.49 14.96 13.34
N PHE A 159 -4.74 14.38 12.40
CA PHE A 159 -4.77 14.82 11.03
C PHE A 159 -6.01 14.36 10.25
N TYR A 160 -6.36 13.08 10.35
CA TYR A 160 -7.33 12.47 9.44
C TYR A 160 -8.67 12.13 10.10
N GLN A 161 -8.76 11.97 11.42
CA GLN A 161 -10.01 11.64 12.09
C GLN A 161 -11.10 12.73 11.96
N PRO A 162 -10.78 14.05 12.07
CA PRO A 162 -11.79 15.10 11.85
C PRO A 162 -12.43 15.07 10.45
N LEU A 163 -11.68 14.64 9.42
CA LEU A 163 -12.22 14.45 8.06
C LEU A 163 -13.26 13.34 8.03
N LEU A 164 -13.06 12.26 8.79
CA LEU A 164 -14.01 11.16 8.87
C LEU A 164 -15.26 11.55 9.67
N GLU A 165 -15.11 12.32 10.74
CA GLU A 165 -16.22 12.81 11.56
C GLU A 165 -17.12 13.80 10.82
N ALA A 166 -16.54 14.64 9.95
CA ALA A 166 -17.29 15.56 9.08
C ALA A 166 -18.28 14.82 8.16
N VAL A 167 -17.97 13.56 7.83
CA VAL A 167 -18.69 12.79 6.82
C VAL A 167 -19.54 11.67 7.43
N ALA A 168 -19.12 11.09 8.58
CA ALA A 168 -19.78 9.93 9.16
C ALA A 168 -21.11 10.22 9.88
N SER A 169 -21.56 11.48 9.98
CA SER A 169 -22.80 11.90 10.68
C SER A 169 -22.96 11.31 12.10
N LEU A 170 -21.85 11.07 12.80
CA LEU A 170 -21.85 10.50 14.15
C LEU A 170 -22.07 11.59 15.21
N PRO A 171 -22.77 11.29 16.32
CA PRO A 171 -22.82 12.16 17.48
C PRO A 171 -21.50 12.02 18.25
N THR A 172 -20.56 12.94 18.01
CA THR A 172 -19.27 12.99 18.73
C THR A 172 -19.21 14.29 19.54
N GLU A 173 -18.57 14.26 20.72
CA GLU A 173 -18.35 15.41 21.62
C GLU A 173 -17.33 16.45 21.08
N GLY A 174 -16.93 16.35 19.82
CA GLY A 174 -15.95 17.23 19.16
C GLY A 174 -16.58 18.22 18.18
N MET A 175 -15.85 19.30 17.88
CA MET A 175 -16.28 20.32 16.93
C MET A 175 -16.24 19.76 15.49
N ARG A 176 -17.41 19.56 14.88
CA ARG A 176 -17.53 19.07 13.48
C ARG A 176 -16.90 20.08 12.52
N LEU A 177 -16.01 19.62 11.64
CA LEU A 177 -15.58 20.44 10.50
C LEU A 177 -16.78 20.75 9.61
N SER A 178 -16.86 21.97 9.09
CA SER A 178 -17.77 22.26 7.98
C SER A 178 -17.36 21.48 6.74
N PRO A 179 -18.29 21.17 5.81
CA PRO A 179 -17.96 20.52 4.54
C PRO A 179 -16.85 21.26 3.77
N GLU A 180 -16.88 22.59 3.80
CA GLU A 180 -15.86 23.46 3.19
C GLU A 180 -14.48 23.27 3.86
N ALA A 181 -14.41 23.29 5.19
CA ALA A 181 -13.15 23.07 5.91
C ALA A 181 -12.57 21.66 5.69
N ALA A 182 -13.44 20.65 5.56
CA ALA A 182 -13.01 19.30 5.22
C ALA A 182 -12.42 19.21 3.80
N ARG A 183 -12.99 19.94 2.83
CA ARG A 183 -12.43 20.03 1.46
C ARG A 183 -11.09 20.73 1.45
N GLU A 184 -10.97 21.89 2.10
CA GLU A 184 -9.70 22.62 2.20
C GLU A 184 -8.59 21.73 2.79
N ARG A 185 -8.94 20.90 3.77
CA ARG A 185 -7.99 19.96 4.39
C ARG A 185 -7.62 18.78 3.49
N LEU A 186 -8.53 18.28 2.64
CA LEU A 186 -8.19 17.27 1.62
C LEU A 186 -7.31 17.86 0.51
N VAL A 187 -7.56 19.09 0.10
CA VAL A 187 -6.65 19.84 -0.79
C VAL A 187 -5.28 19.93 -0.13
N ALA A 188 -5.23 20.31 1.16
CA ALA A 188 -4.01 20.36 1.99
C ALA A 188 -3.24 19.02 2.09
N LEU A 189 -3.89 17.90 1.75
CA LEU A 189 -3.30 16.55 1.70
C LEU A 189 -2.89 16.09 0.30
N GLY A 190 -3.25 16.86 -0.73
CA GLY A 190 -2.91 16.60 -2.12
C GLY A 190 -3.97 15.78 -2.85
N PHE A 191 -5.21 15.74 -2.34
CA PHE A 191 -6.35 15.28 -3.12
C PHE A 191 -6.72 16.37 -4.13
N ARG A 192 -6.80 15.99 -5.40
CA ARG A 192 -7.17 16.86 -6.52
C ARG A 192 -8.69 16.98 -6.67
N ASP A 193 -9.44 15.95 -6.26
CA ASP A 193 -10.90 15.97 -6.19
C ASP A 193 -11.37 15.82 -4.72
N PRO A 194 -11.27 16.88 -3.90
CA PRO A 194 -11.71 16.83 -2.51
C PRO A 194 -13.20 16.50 -2.36
N LYS A 195 -14.03 16.82 -3.36
CA LYS A 195 -15.46 16.50 -3.33
C LYS A 195 -15.70 15.00 -3.54
N GLY A 196 -15.05 14.40 -4.55
CA GLY A 196 -15.08 12.96 -4.79
C GLY A 196 -14.50 12.18 -3.61
N ALA A 197 -13.38 12.65 -3.06
CA ALA A 197 -12.75 12.05 -1.88
C ALA A 197 -13.70 12.02 -0.67
N LEU A 198 -14.39 13.13 -0.35
CA LEU A 198 -15.40 13.15 0.71
C LEU A 198 -16.53 12.14 0.44
N ALA A 199 -17.03 12.07 -0.79
CA ALA A 199 -18.07 11.10 -1.15
C ALA A 199 -17.60 9.65 -0.98
N HIS A 200 -16.34 9.35 -1.27
CA HIS A 200 -15.77 8.02 -1.02
C HIS A 200 -15.61 7.72 0.47
N LEU A 201 -15.17 8.70 1.27
CA LEU A 201 -15.10 8.58 2.72
C LEU A 201 -16.48 8.36 3.35
N GLU A 202 -17.51 9.02 2.81
CA GLU A 202 -18.90 8.83 3.21
C GLU A 202 -19.37 7.42 2.92
N ALA A 203 -19.15 6.98 1.68
CA ALA A 203 -19.48 5.63 1.25
C ALA A 203 -18.72 4.56 2.06
N LEU A 204 -17.56 4.86 2.65
CA LEU A 204 -16.79 3.90 3.45
C LEU A 204 -17.14 3.92 4.94
N THR A 205 -17.62 5.05 5.49
CA THR A 205 -17.78 5.24 6.94
C THR A 205 -19.22 5.42 7.42
N SER A 206 -20.16 5.80 6.55
CA SER A 206 -21.58 5.98 6.90
C SER A 206 -22.26 4.65 7.29
N GLY A 207 -23.15 4.69 8.30
CA GLY A 207 -23.91 3.53 8.81
C GLY A 207 -23.35 2.92 10.09
N VAL A 208 -23.86 1.77 10.52
CA VAL A 208 -23.51 1.16 11.84
C VAL A 208 -22.88 -0.24 11.75
N SER A 209 -22.62 -0.76 10.56
CA SER A 209 -22.08 -2.11 10.42
C SER A 209 -20.63 -2.24 10.90
N ARG A 210 -20.24 -3.45 11.32
CA ARG A 210 -18.88 -3.78 11.78
C ARG A 210 -17.81 -3.36 10.77
N ARG A 211 -18.08 -3.55 9.47
CA ARG A 211 -17.20 -3.11 8.38
C ARG A 211 -16.94 -1.61 8.42
N LYS A 212 -17.99 -0.79 8.59
CA LYS A 212 -17.86 0.68 8.67
C LYS A 212 -17.05 1.10 9.90
N ALA A 213 -17.25 0.42 11.03
CA ALA A 213 -16.46 0.66 12.24
C ALA A 213 -14.96 0.37 12.01
N ILE A 214 -14.63 -0.74 11.34
CA ILE A 214 -13.24 -1.08 10.99
C ILE A 214 -12.66 -0.05 10.00
N HIS A 215 -13.41 0.35 8.98
CA HIS A 215 -12.96 1.40 8.06
C HIS A 215 -12.69 2.73 8.77
N ARG A 216 -13.54 3.14 9.72
CA ARG A 216 -13.29 4.36 10.52
C ARG A 216 -12.01 4.28 11.32
N ALA A 217 -11.67 3.10 11.84
CA ALA A 217 -10.43 2.89 12.57
C ALA A 217 -9.20 2.89 11.64
N LEU A 218 -9.34 2.35 10.43
CA LEU A 218 -8.23 2.16 9.49
C LEU A 218 -7.95 3.39 8.60
N LEU A 219 -9.00 4.09 8.18
CA LEU A 219 -8.92 5.19 7.23
C LEU A 219 -7.99 6.33 7.64
N PRO A 220 -7.81 6.69 8.94
CA PRO A 220 -6.84 7.71 9.31
C PRO A 220 -5.42 7.37 8.84
N ALA A 221 -4.96 6.14 9.12
CA ALA A 221 -3.65 5.67 8.66
C ALA A 221 -3.59 5.55 7.13
N MET A 222 -4.67 5.06 6.50
CA MET A 222 -4.70 4.94 5.03
C MET A 222 -4.67 6.28 4.32
N LEU A 223 -5.39 7.29 4.82
CA LEU A 223 -5.34 8.63 4.28
C LEU A 223 -3.95 9.24 4.43
N ALA A 224 -3.22 8.91 5.50
CA ALA A 224 -1.81 9.24 5.62
C ALA A 224 -0.98 8.66 4.47
N TRP A 225 -1.09 7.35 4.24
CA TRP A 225 -0.34 6.67 3.17
C TRP A 225 -0.74 7.16 1.77
N PHE A 226 -2.03 7.36 1.50
CA PHE A 226 -2.49 7.95 0.24
C PHE A 226 -1.92 9.36 0.04
N SER A 227 -1.91 10.16 1.11
CA SER A 227 -1.33 11.49 1.10
C SER A 227 0.21 11.51 1.01
N GLU A 228 0.88 10.37 0.91
CA GLU A 228 2.32 10.31 0.59
C GLU A 228 2.59 9.80 -0.84
N ALA A 229 1.56 9.25 -1.49
CA ALA A 229 1.67 8.60 -2.79
C ALA A 229 1.34 9.52 -3.99
N PRO A 230 1.71 9.12 -5.23
CA PRO A 230 1.55 9.98 -6.42
C PRO A 230 0.10 10.34 -6.76
N ASP A 231 -0.85 9.44 -6.50
CA ASP A 231 -2.27 9.61 -6.86
C ASP A 231 -3.18 9.23 -5.68
N SER A 232 -3.42 10.19 -4.79
CA SER A 232 -4.27 10.02 -3.59
C SER A 232 -5.72 9.69 -3.95
N ASP A 233 -6.28 10.38 -4.96
CA ASP A 233 -7.67 10.23 -5.38
C ASP A 233 -7.94 8.84 -5.97
N ALA A 234 -7.08 8.38 -6.89
CA ALA A 234 -7.19 7.04 -7.46
C ALA A 234 -7.01 5.95 -6.40
N GLY A 235 -6.07 6.14 -5.46
CA GLY A 235 -5.85 5.21 -4.36
C GLY A 235 -7.09 5.03 -3.48
N LEU A 236 -7.73 6.14 -3.08
CA LEU A 236 -8.94 6.11 -2.25
C LEU A 236 -10.14 5.49 -2.99
N LEU A 237 -10.33 5.84 -4.27
CA LEU A 237 -11.37 5.24 -5.11
C LEU A 237 -11.18 3.72 -5.24
N ALA A 238 -9.97 3.28 -5.57
CA ALA A 238 -9.67 1.87 -5.73
C ALA A 238 -9.86 1.09 -4.41
N PHE A 239 -9.44 1.67 -3.29
CA PHE A 239 -9.67 1.07 -1.97
C PHE A 239 -11.16 0.88 -1.69
N ARG A 240 -11.97 1.91 -1.98
CA ARG A 240 -13.43 1.81 -1.88
C ARG A 240 -13.97 0.68 -2.74
N SER A 241 -13.63 0.65 -4.02
CA SER A 241 -14.15 -0.36 -4.96
C SER A 241 -13.77 -1.78 -4.57
N ILE A 242 -12.52 -2.02 -4.16
CA ILE A 242 -12.07 -3.32 -3.66
C ILE A 242 -12.81 -3.70 -2.38
N SER A 243 -12.96 -2.76 -1.45
CA SER A 243 -13.67 -3.00 -0.20
C SER A 243 -15.17 -3.25 -0.38
N GLU A 244 -15.79 -2.65 -1.39
CA GLU A 244 -17.18 -2.95 -1.77
C GLU A 244 -17.28 -4.33 -2.41
N SER A 245 -16.35 -4.69 -3.31
CA SER A 245 -16.32 -5.99 -3.98
C SER A 245 -16.08 -7.16 -3.02
N LEU A 246 -15.22 -6.98 -2.00
CA LEU A 246 -14.96 -8.02 -0.99
C LEU A 246 -16.07 -8.10 0.07
N GLY A 247 -16.98 -7.12 0.13
CA GLY A 247 -18.16 -7.14 0.98
C GLY A 247 -17.84 -7.35 2.46
N GLU A 248 -18.43 -8.38 3.05
CA GLU A 248 -18.27 -8.77 4.47
C GLU A 248 -17.30 -9.94 4.68
N SER A 249 -16.39 -10.16 3.73
CA SER A 249 -15.38 -11.21 3.85
C SER A 249 -14.60 -11.05 5.15
N HIS A 250 -14.79 -11.99 6.08
CA HIS A 250 -14.27 -11.89 7.44
C HIS A 250 -12.74 -11.91 7.48
N TRP A 251 -12.11 -12.58 6.52
CA TRP A 251 -10.65 -12.63 6.39
C TRP A 251 -10.08 -11.26 5.98
N TYR A 252 -10.73 -10.52 5.09
CA TYR A 252 -10.24 -9.24 4.55
C TYR A 252 -10.14 -8.17 5.65
N LEU A 253 -11.24 -7.97 6.38
CA LEU A 253 -11.28 -6.96 7.45
C LEU A 253 -10.39 -7.33 8.63
N ARG A 254 -10.23 -8.64 8.91
CA ARG A 254 -9.29 -9.12 9.93
C ARG A 254 -7.86 -8.83 9.51
N LYS A 255 -7.51 -9.18 8.27
CA LYS A 255 -6.17 -8.99 7.72
C LYS A 255 -5.75 -7.53 7.78
N LEU A 256 -6.57 -6.60 7.29
CA LEU A 256 -6.24 -5.17 7.33
C LEU A 256 -6.14 -4.58 8.75
N ARG A 257 -6.90 -5.13 9.71
CA ARG A 257 -6.89 -4.64 11.09
C ARG A 257 -5.71 -5.19 11.90
N ASP A 258 -5.42 -6.47 11.72
CA ASP A 258 -4.46 -7.20 12.55
C ASP A 258 -3.03 -7.11 11.96
N GLU A 259 -2.90 -6.97 10.63
CA GLU A 259 -1.64 -6.82 9.90
C GLU A 259 -1.53 -5.40 9.33
N GLY A 260 -1.12 -4.43 10.17
CA GLY A 260 -1.01 -3.02 9.75
C GLY A 260 -0.10 -2.79 8.53
N GLU A 261 0.90 -3.66 8.34
CA GLU A 261 1.74 -3.66 7.15
C GLU A 261 0.96 -3.98 5.86
N GLY A 262 0.02 -4.92 5.89
CA GLY A 262 -0.78 -5.27 4.72
C GLY A 262 -1.67 -4.12 4.26
N ALA A 263 -2.20 -3.31 5.19
CA ALA A 263 -2.96 -2.11 4.86
C ALA A 263 -2.07 -0.99 4.29
N GLU A 264 -0.85 -0.84 4.79
CA GLU A 264 0.12 0.11 4.25
C GLU A 264 0.54 -0.28 2.82
N GLN A 265 0.88 -1.56 2.61
CA GLN A 265 1.19 -2.10 1.29
C GLN A 265 0.02 -1.88 0.32
N LEU A 266 -1.23 -2.16 0.75
CA LEU A 266 -2.42 -1.91 -0.05
C LEU A 266 -2.53 -0.44 -0.46
N ALA A 267 -2.42 0.49 0.50
CA ALA A 267 -2.53 1.91 0.21
C ALA A 267 -1.46 2.36 -0.80
N ARG A 268 -0.20 1.92 -0.62
CA ARG A 268 0.91 2.22 -1.54
C ARG A 268 0.65 1.68 -2.95
N LEU A 269 0.20 0.42 -3.07
CA LEU A 269 -0.06 -0.22 -4.37
C LEU A 269 -1.16 0.52 -5.15
N LEU A 270 -2.29 0.79 -4.50
CA LEU A 270 -3.47 1.39 -5.14
C LEU A 270 -3.24 2.82 -5.61
N SER A 271 -2.35 3.55 -4.92
CA SER A 271 -2.03 4.95 -5.22
C SER A 271 -0.78 5.13 -6.09
N SER A 272 -0.01 4.07 -6.31
CA SER A 272 1.25 4.13 -7.09
C SER A 272 1.18 3.41 -8.44
N SER A 273 0.30 2.41 -8.60
CA SER A 273 0.21 1.62 -9.84
C SER A 273 -1.24 1.40 -10.27
N ARG A 274 -1.64 2.09 -11.35
CA ARG A 274 -2.95 1.86 -12.02
C ARG A 274 -3.08 0.42 -12.50
N TYR A 275 -2.01 -0.17 -13.02
CA TYR A 275 -2.00 -1.56 -13.48
C TYR A 275 -2.32 -2.55 -12.36
N VAL A 276 -1.67 -2.41 -11.20
CA VAL A 276 -1.95 -3.29 -10.05
C VAL A 276 -3.36 -3.05 -9.52
N SER A 277 -3.79 -1.79 -9.43
CA SER A 277 -5.15 -1.44 -9.02
C SER A 277 -6.20 -2.12 -9.91
N ASP A 278 -6.07 -2.04 -11.23
CA ASP A 278 -6.95 -2.72 -12.19
C ASP A 278 -6.93 -4.24 -12.05
N LEU A 279 -5.75 -4.80 -11.78
CA LEU A 279 -5.57 -6.23 -11.58
C LEU A 279 -6.24 -6.70 -10.28
N MET A 280 -6.15 -5.93 -9.21
CA MET A 280 -6.82 -6.21 -7.93
C MET A 280 -8.34 -5.98 -8.02
N MET A 281 -8.82 -5.02 -8.81
CA MET A 281 -10.26 -4.90 -9.07
C MET A 281 -10.83 -6.13 -9.80
N ARG A 282 -10.04 -6.73 -10.70
CA ARG A 282 -10.41 -7.98 -11.39
C ARG A 282 -10.18 -9.24 -10.56
N ASN A 283 -9.41 -9.13 -9.47
CA ASN A 283 -9.09 -10.22 -8.56
C ASN A 283 -8.95 -9.71 -7.10
N PRO A 284 -10.05 -9.35 -6.44
CA PRO A 284 -9.99 -8.73 -5.10
C PRO A 284 -9.36 -9.63 -4.03
N ASP A 285 -9.42 -10.94 -4.22
CA ASP A 285 -8.76 -11.93 -3.35
C ASP A 285 -7.23 -11.77 -3.32
N ALA A 286 -6.63 -11.05 -4.27
CA ALA A 286 -5.20 -10.72 -4.26
C ALA A 286 -4.77 -9.94 -3.01
N VAL A 287 -5.69 -9.27 -2.30
CA VAL A 287 -5.42 -8.64 -1.00
C VAL A 287 -4.88 -9.65 0.02
N ALA A 288 -5.22 -10.93 -0.11
CA ALA A 288 -4.72 -11.98 0.76
C ALA A 288 -3.19 -12.16 0.69
N LEU A 289 -2.54 -11.71 -0.39
CA LEU A 289 -1.09 -11.80 -0.60
C LEU A 289 -0.30 -10.74 0.19
N LEU A 290 -0.95 -9.71 0.72
CA LEU A 290 -0.29 -8.60 1.40
C LEU A 290 0.09 -8.98 2.84
N GLY A 291 1.08 -8.30 3.42
CA GLY A 291 1.48 -8.51 4.83
C GLY A 291 2.26 -9.80 5.11
N ASP A 292 2.52 -10.62 4.08
CA ASP A 292 3.43 -11.77 4.15
C ASP A 292 4.27 -11.84 2.88
N ASP A 293 5.54 -11.43 2.98
CA ASP A 293 6.47 -11.44 1.84
C ASP A 293 6.71 -12.86 1.28
N ALA A 294 6.48 -13.93 2.06
CA ALA A 294 6.56 -15.30 1.56
C ALA A 294 5.44 -15.60 0.54
N GLU A 295 4.28 -14.97 0.67
CA GLU A 295 3.22 -15.03 -0.32
C GLU A 295 3.52 -14.17 -1.57
N LEU A 296 4.51 -13.30 -1.55
CA LEU A 296 4.87 -12.51 -2.74
C LEU A 296 5.90 -13.20 -3.64
N VAL A 297 6.47 -14.32 -3.20
CA VAL A 297 7.45 -15.09 -3.99
C VAL A 297 6.79 -15.71 -5.23
N PRO A 298 7.25 -15.39 -6.45
CA PRO A 298 6.76 -16.02 -7.67
C PRO A 298 6.85 -17.54 -7.63
N ARG A 299 5.82 -18.21 -8.15
CA ARG A 299 5.81 -19.68 -8.27
C ARG A 299 6.54 -20.09 -9.55
N ASP A 300 7.24 -21.23 -9.50
CA ASP A 300 7.90 -21.79 -10.68
C ASP A 300 6.89 -22.32 -11.71
N PHE A 301 7.40 -22.58 -12.92
CA PHE A 301 6.64 -23.12 -14.03
C PHE A 301 5.87 -24.40 -13.66
N GLU A 302 6.54 -25.38 -13.04
CA GLU A 302 5.96 -26.70 -12.76
C GLU A 302 4.76 -26.61 -11.83
N ARG A 303 4.85 -25.78 -10.78
CA ARG A 303 3.76 -25.56 -9.84
C ARG A 303 2.58 -24.88 -10.51
N ILE A 304 2.81 -23.82 -11.29
CA ILE A 304 1.75 -23.10 -12.00
C ILE A 304 1.07 -24.03 -13.01
N HIS A 305 1.87 -24.72 -13.81
CA HIS A 305 1.40 -25.63 -14.86
C HIS A 305 0.57 -26.77 -14.26
N THR A 306 1.04 -27.41 -13.19
CA THR A 306 0.31 -28.48 -12.50
C THR A 306 -1.04 -28.00 -11.99
N GLU A 307 -1.09 -26.83 -11.35
CA GLU A 307 -2.34 -26.28 -10.85
C GLU A 307 -3.32 -25.96 -11.98
N MET A 308 -2.83 -25.35 -13.07
CA MET A 308 -3.62 -25.05 -14.26
C MET A 308 -4.18 -26.31 -14.91
N ALA A 309 -3.36 -27.36 -15.05
CA ALA A 309 -3.77 -28.64 -15.61
C ALA A 309 -4.87 -29.31 -14.75
N LEU A 310 -4.70 -29.33 -13.42
CA LEU A 310 -5.71 -29.87 -12.50
C LEU A 310 -7.02 -29.06 -12.54
N ALA A 311 -6.92 -27.73 -12.63
CA ALA A 311 -8.09 -26.87 -12.75
C ALA A 311 -8.83 -27.07 -14.08
N ALA A 312 -8.09 -27.19 -15.19
CA ALA A 312 -8.66 -27.49 -16.50
C ALA A 312 -9.33 -28.87 -16.55
N LYS A 313 -8.70 -29.89 -15.95
CA LYS A 313 -9.22 -31.27 -15.93
C LYS A 313 -10.60 -31.37 -15.28
N ARG A 314 -10.93 -30.53 -14.28
CA ARG A 314 -12.26 -30.47 -13.66
C ARG A 314 -13.36 -30.00 -14.61
N HIS A 315 -12.99 -29.38 -15.73
CA HIS A 315 -13.88 -28.90 -16.78
C HIS A 315 -13.62 -29.63 -18.11
N ALA A 316 -13.23 -30.90 -18.03
CA ALA A 316 -12.85 -31.74 -19.17
C ALA A 316 -13.83 -31.74 -20.35
N SER A 317 -15.13 -31.56 -20.09
CA SER A 317 -16.19 -31.57 -21.10
C SER A 317 -16.51 -30.19 -21.69
N ASP A 318 -15.90 -29.11 -21.18
CA ASP A 318 -16.11 -27.75 -21.66
C ASP A 318 -14.77 -27.00 -21.73
N ALA A 319 -14.21 -26.93 -22.94
CA ALA A 319 -12.97 -26.23 -23.23
C ALA A 319 -13.00 -24.74 -22.78
N LYS A 320 -14.15 -24.06 -22.93
CA LYS A 320 -14.29 -22.66 -22.52
C LYS A 320 -14.26 -22.54 -21.00
N ALA A 321 -14.88 -23.46 -20.27
CA ALA A 321 -14.76 -23.52 -18.81
C ALA A 321 -13.33 -23.85 -18.35
N ALA A 322 -12.64 -24.80 -19.01
CA ALA A 322 -11.25 -25.11 -18.72
C ALA A 322 -10.33 -23.88 -18.90
N VAL A 323 -10.46 -23.15 -20.01
CA VAL A 323 -9.69 -21.92 -20.26
C VAL A 323 -10.04 -20.82 -19.25
N ARG A 324 -11.31 -20.68 -18.84
CA ARG A 324 -11.69 -19.75 -17.76
C ARG A 324 -11.00 -20.10 -16.44
N ALA A 325 -10.88 -21.38 -16.11
CA ALA A 325 -10.20 -21.83 -14.90
C ALA A 325 -8.68 -21.53 -14.95
N ILE A 326 -8.04 -21.77 -16.09
CA ILE A 326 -6.63 -21.41 -16.34
C ILE A 326 -6.44 -19.89 -16.19
N ARG A 327 -7.29 -19.08 -16.82
CA ARG A 327 -7.22 -17.61 -16.73
C ARG A 327 -7.37 -17.09 -15.31
N ARG A 328 -8.14 -17.76 -14.44
CA ARG A 328 -8.26 -17.39 -13.03
C ARG A 328 -6.94 -17.57 -12.29
N ILE A 329 -6.26 -18.71 -12.47
CA ILE A 329 -4.93 -18.96 -11.88
C ILE A 329 -3.93 -17.95 -12.45
N ARG A 330 -3.97 -17.72 -13.76
CA ARG A 330 -3.10 -16.73 -14.40
C ARG A 330 -3.27 -15.33 -13.80
N ARG A 331 -4.51 -14.88 -13.55
CA ARG A 331 -4.75 -13.58 -12.90
C ARG A 331 -4.16 -13.53 -11.50
N ARG A 332 -4.31 -14.60 -10.70
CA ARG A 332 -3.77 -14.66 -9.34
C ARG A 332 -2.25 -14.58 -9.32
N GLU A 333 -1.57 -15.36 -10.15
CA GLU A 333 -0.10 -15.34 -10.20
C GLU A 333 0.45 -14.06 -10.84
N LEU A 334 -0.26 -13.49 -11.83
CA LEU A 334 0.06 -12.15 -12.33
C LEU A 334 -0.07 -11.09 -11.23
N SER A 335 -1.10 -11.18 -10.36
CA SER A 335 -1.24 -10.28 -9.20
C SER A 335 -0.04 -10.41 -8.26
N ARG A 336 0.40 -11.64 -7.98
CA ARG A 336 1.56 -11.91 -7.13
C ARG A 336 2.83 -11.22 -7.65
N VAL A 337 3.16 -11.43 -8.92
CA VAL A 337 4.35 -10.83 -9.55
C VAL A 337 4.24 -9.31 -9.55
N ALA A 338 3.10 -8.76 -9.97
CA ALA A 338 2.91 -7.31 -10.07
C ALA A 338 2.94 -6.60 -8.70
N ILE A 339 2.39 -7.21 -7.66
CA ILE A 339 2.44 -6.68 -6.30
C ILE A 339 3.89 -6.70 -5.79
N ALA A 340 4.59 -7.83 -5.94
CA ALA A 340 5.96 -7.98 -5.49
C ALA A 340 6.92 -7.00 -6.17
N ASP A 341 6.76 -6.80 -7.48
CA ASP A 341 7.52 -5.84 -8.29
C ASP A 341 7.32 -4.39 -7.81
N VAL A 342 6.06 -3.93 -7.66
CA VAL A 342 5.76 -2.57 -7.20
C VAL A 342 6.23 -2.33 -5.76
N LEU A 343 6.24 -3.35 -4.90
CA LEU A 343 6.81 -3.26 -3.55
C LEU A 343 8.35 -3.36 -3.53
N GLY A 344 9.01 -3.52 -4.69
CA GLY A 344 10.47 -3.62 -4.79
C GLY A 344 11.03 -4.92 -4.22
N ARG A 345 10.25 -6.01 -4.26
CA ARG A 345 10.65 -7.35 -3.78
C ARG A 345 11.30 -8.19 -4.87
N LEU A 346 11.17 -7.78 -6.13
CA LEU A 346 11.74 -8.46 -7.29
C LEU A 346 12.64 -7.50 -8.07
N ASP A 347 13.73 -8.03 -8.62
CA ASP A 347 14.48 -7.34 -9.66
C ASP A 347 13.86 -7.58 -11.05
N ILE A 348 14.27 -6.77 -12.03
CA ILE A 348 13.71 -6.79 -13.38
C ILE A 348 13.91 -8.15 -14.09
N VAL A 349 15.00 -8.85 -13.79
CA VAL A 349 15.32 -10.16 -14.39
C VAL A 349 14.37 -11.23 -13.84
N THR A 350 14.14 -11.21 -12.53
CA THR A 350 13.22 -12.11 -11.85
C THR A 350 11.78 -11.88 -12.30
N VAL A 351 11.37 -10.62 -12.52
CA VAL A 351 10.07 -10.29 -13.13
C VAL A 351 9.96 -10.90 -14.53
N GLY A 352 10.99 -10.74 -15.37
CA GLY A 352 11.04 -11.32 -16.71
C GLY A 352 10.83 -12.85 -16.70
N HIS A 353 11.61 -13.55 -15.89
CA HIS A 353 11.49 -15.00 -15.74
C HIS A 353 10.11 -15.43 -15.22
N ALA A 354 9.59 -14.78 -14.18
CA ALA A 354 8.29 -15.12 -13.59
C ALA A 354 7.14 -14.92 -14.58
N LEU A 355 7.16 -13.85 -15.36
CA LEU A 355 6.15 -13.59 -16.38
C LEU A 355 6.27 -14.58 -17.55
N SER A 356 7.49 -14.96 -17.94
CA SER A 356 7.70 -15.98 -18.96
C SER A 356 7.24 -17.37 -18.51
N ASP A 357 7.54 -17.78 -17.27
CA ASP A 357 7.07 -19.05 -16.71
C ASP A 357 5.55 -19.09 -16.62
N LEU A 358 4.92 -17.99 -16.17
CA LEU A 358 3.47 -17.86 -16.12
C LEU A 358 2.82 -17.97 -17.52
N ASN A 359 3.39 -17.28 -18.51
CA ASN A 359 2.89 -17.32 -19.88
C ASN A 359 3.10 -18.71 -20.52
N ALA A 360 4.26 -19.33 -20.33
CA ALA A 360 4.55 -20.68 -20.81
C ALA A 360 3.59 -21.71 -20.20
N ALA A 361 3.37 -21.66 -18.87
CA ALA A 361 2.44 -22.54 -18.18
C ALA A 361 0.99 -22.35 -18.69
N THR A 362 0.60 -21.10 -18.94
CA THR A 362 -0.72 -20.76 -19.50
C THR A 362 -0.89 -21.38 -20.89
N VAL A 363 0.10 -21.21 -21.78
CA VAL A 363 0.07 -21.76 -23.15
C VAL A 363 0.04 -23.28 -23.12
N SER A 364 0.88 -23.91 -22.31
CA SER A 364 0.92 -25.38 -22.17
C SER A 364 -0.41 -25.95 -21.67
N ALA A 365 -1.00 -25.36 -20.62
CA ALA A 365 -2.29 -25.79 -20.10
C ALA A 365 -3.44 -25.55 -21.10
N ALA A 366 -3.39 -24.44 -21.85
CA ALA A 366 -4.38 -24.15 -22.87
C ALA A 366 -4.29 -25.11 -24.07
N LEU A 367 -3.07 -25.44 -24.51
CA LEU A 367 -2.84 -26.44 -25.55
C LEU A 367 -3.44 -27.79 -25.13
N THR A 368 -3.18 -28.23 -23.90
CA THR A 368 -3.72 -29.48 -23.36
C THR A 368 -5.26 -29.48 -23.37
N ALA A 369 -5.88 -28.37 -22.97
CA ALA A 369 -7.33 -28.23 -22.98
C ALA A 369 -7.91 -28.23 -24.41
N ALA A 370 -7.25 -27.56 -25.36
CA ALA A 370 -7.64 -27.49 -26.76
C ALA A 370 -7.51 -28.86 -27.45
N THR A 371 -6.40 -29.57 -27.23
CA THR A 371 -6.17 -30.93 -27.73
C THR A 371 -7.29 -31.85 -27.28
N ARG A 372 -7.60 -31.85 -25.98
CA ARG A 372 -8.67 -32.68 -25.43
C ARG A 372 -10.05 -32.35 -26.02
N ALA A 373 -10.33 -31.07 -26.26
CA ALA A 373 -11.59 -30.65 -26.87
C ALA A 373 -11.75 -31.21 -28.29
N VAL A 374 -10.65 -31.22 -29.06
CA VAL A 374 -10.62 -31.82 -30.40
C VAL A 374 -10.72 -33.34 -30.32
N GLU A 375 -10.07 -33.98 -29.34
CA GLU A 375 -10.16 -35.43 -29.13
C GLU A 375 -11.60 -35.90 -28.86
N VAL A 376 -12.35 -35.14 -28.07
CA VAL A 376 -13.76 -35.46 -27.79
C VAL A 376 -14.62 -35.40 -29.06
N GLU A 377 -14.29 -34.50 -30.00
CA GLU A 377 -15.05 -34.33 -31.24
C GLU A 377 -14.61 -35.27 -32.37
N ARG A 378 -13.31 -35.61 -32.44
CA ARG A 378 -12.69 -36.26 -33.60
C ARG A 378 -12.06 -37.63 -33.29
N GLY A 379 -12.01 -38.05 -32.03
CA GLY A 379 -11.28 -39.24 -31.58
C GLY A 379 -9.81 -38.94 -31.28
N GLU A 380 -9.02 -39.99 -31.05
CA GLU A 380 -7.60 -39.87 -30.69
C GLU A 380 -6.80 -39.04 -31.71
N MET A 381 -5.85 -38.24 -31.21
CA MET A 381 -5.04 -37.38 -32.06
C MET A 381 -4.10 -38.20 -32.97
N PRO A 382 -4.18 -38.06 -34.31
CA PRO A 382 -3.29 -38.76 -35.24
C PRO A 382 -1.89 -38.11 -35.37
N THR A 383 -1.55 -37.16 -34.50
CA THR A 383 -0.32 -36.35 -34.57
C THR A 383 0.15 -35.96 -33.18
N ALA A 384 1.46 -35.97 -32.97
CA ALA A 384 2.08 -35.22 -31.88
C ALA A 384 2.09 -33.73 -32.23
N MET A 385 1.93 -32.86 -31.24
CA MET A 385 1.89 -31.41 -31.44
C MET A 385 2.67 -30.71 -30.33
N ALA A 386 3.36 -29.63 -30.69
CA ALA A 386 4.06 -28.77 -29.74
C ALA A 386 3.88 -27.29 -30.11
N VAL A 387 4.12 -26.43 -29.13
CA VAL A 387 4.14 -24.98 -29.30
C VAL A 387 5.56 -24.50 -29.01
N VAL A 388 6.21 -23.93 -30.03
CA VAL A 388 7.52 -23.31 -29.89
C VAL A 388 7.31 -21.86 -29.47
N LEU A 389 7.80 -21.51 -28.29
CA LEU A 389 7.74 -20.15 -27.77
C LEU A 389 8.84 -19.31 -28.42
N MET A 390 8.47 -18.17 -28.99
CA MET A 390 9.35 -17.30 -29.78
C MET A 390 9.51 -15.93 -29.10
N GLY A 391 10.36 -15.08 -29.68
CA GLY A 391 10.55 -13.70 -29.22
C GLY A 391 10.92 -13.60 -27.75
N ARG A 392 10.36 -12.61 -27.05
CA ARG A 392 10.60 -12.36 -25.62
C ARG A 392 10.12 -13.50 -24.72
N LEU A 393 9.10 -14.26 -25.15
CA LEU A 393 8.61 -15.41 -24.40
C LEU A 393 9.60 -16.59 -24.50
N GLY A 394 10.13 -16.85 -25.70
CA GLY A 394 11.19 -17.84 -25.92
C GLY A 394 12.50 -17.47 -25.24
N GLY A 395 12.85 -16.18 -25.22
CA GLY A 395 14.03 -15.64 -24.53
C GLY A 395 13.91 -15.53 -23.00
N ARG A 396 12.76 -15.90 -22.43
CA ARG A 396 12.46 -15.78 -20.98
C ARG A 396 12.56 -14.34 -20.43
N GLU A 397 12.22 -13.35 -21.24
CA GLU A 397 12.32 -11.92 -20.91
C GLU A 397 10.98 -11.19 -21.10
N SER A 398 9.88 -11.87 -20.76
CA SER A 398 8.53 -11.32 -20.91
C SER A 398 8.27 -10.15 -19.95
N GLY A 399 7.69 -9.06 -20.46
CA GLY A 399 7.11 -7.98 -19.67
C GLY A 399 5.57 -8.05 -19.57
N TYR A 400 4.96 -7.20 -18.74
CA TYR A 400 3.51 -7.21 -18.46
C TYR A 400 2.61 -7.03 -19.70
N GLY A 401 3.09 -6.30 -20.71
CA GLY A 401 2.40 -6.08 -21.97
C GLY A 401 2.99 -6.87 -23.14
N SER A 402 3.75 -7.94 -22.87
CA SER A 402 4.32 -8.76 -23.96
C SER A 402 3.25 -9.67 -24.56
N ASP A 403 3.25 -9.73 -25.89
CA ASP A 403 2.49 -10.72 -26.63
C ASP A 403 3.14 -12.11 -26.52
N ALA A 404 2.34 -13.15 -26.79
CA ALA A 404 2.81 -14.51 -26.87
C ALA A 404 3.13 -14.86 -28.32
N ASP A 405 4.38 -14.60 -28.75
CA ASP A 405 4.88 -15.03 -30.05
C ASP A 405 5.09 -16.55 -30.01
N VAL A 406 4.34 -17.29 -30.83
CA VAL A 406 4.38 -18.76 -30.83
C VAL A 406 4.32 -19.34 -32.23
N MET A 407 4.91 -20.51 -32.42
CA MET A 407 4.79 -21.34 -33.62
C MET A 407 4.24 -22.72 -33.24
N PHE A 408 3.14 -23.11 -33.86
CA PHE A 408 2.58 -24.45 -33.71
C PHE A 408 3.29 -25.41 -34.67
N VAL A 409 3.80 -26.52 -34.15
CA VAL A 409 4.43 -27.57 -34.94
C VAL A 409 3.75 -28.91 -34.64
N HIS A 410 3.69 -29.79 -35.63
CA HIS A 410 3.12 -31.11 -35.44
C HIS A 410 3.90 -32.16 -36.25
N GLN A 411 3.84 -33.40 -35.78
CA GLN A 411 4.44 -34.55 -36.42
C GLN A 411 3.41 -35.70 -36.44
N PRO A 412 2.97 -36.16 -37.64
CA PRO A 412 2.06 -37.30 -37.74
C PRO A 412 2.59 -38.52 -36.97
N LEU A 413 1.70 -39.24 -36.28
CA LEU A 413 2.06 -40.50 -35.62
C LEU A 413 2.33 -41.59 -36.68
N PRO A 414 3.16 -42.61 -36.37
CA PRO A 414 3.40 -43.72 -37.28
C PRO A 414 2.08 -44.35 -37.77
N GLY A 415 1.88 -44.39 -39.09
CA GLY A 415 0.67 -44.95 -39.72
C GLY A 415 -0.51 -43.98 -39.86
N ALA A 416 -0.41 -42.75 -39.37
CA ALA A 416 -1.44 -41.73 -39.58
C ALA A 416 -1.35 -41.10 -40.99
N GLU A 417 -2.51 -40.79 -41.59
CA GLU A 417 -2.57 -40.02 -42.83
C GLU A 417 -2.15 -38.56 -42.58
N GLU A 418 -1.20 -38.06 -43.36
CA GLU A 418 -0.63 -36.72 -43.20
C GLU A 418 -1.69 -35.61 -43.25
N LYS A 419 -2.66 -35.73 -44.16
CA LYS A 419 -3.77 -34.76 -44.28
C LYS A 419 -4.65 -34.75 -43.03
N ALA A 420 -4.98 -35.93 -42.49
CA ALA A 420 -5.79 -36.04 -41.27
C ALA A 420 -5.03 -35.50 -40.04
N ALA A 421 -3.73 -35.79 -39.94
CA ALA A 421 -2.83 -35.23 -38.95
C ALA A 421 -2.80 -33.69 -38.98
N SER A 422 -2.56 -33.10 -40.16
CA SER A 422 -2.52 -31.64 -40.33
C SER A 422 -3.87 -30.98 -40.02
N GLN A 423 -4.99 -31.62 -40.39
CA GLN A 423 -6.33 -31.11 -40.07
C GLN A 423 -6.63 -31.14 -38.57
N ALA A 424 -6.19 -32.20 -37.86
CA ALA A 424 -6.35 -32.31 -36.42
C ALA A 424 -5.49 -31.25 -35.69
N ALA A 425 -4.21 -31.11 -36.07
CA ALA A 425 -3.33 -30.09 -35.50
C ALA A 425 -3.85 -28.66 -35.72
N THR A 426 -4.34 -28.37 -36.93
CA THR A 426 -4.95 -27.06 -37.24
C THR A 426 -6.18 -26.82 -36.39
N ALA A 427 -7.04 -27.82 -36.21
CA ALA A 427 -8.24 -27.71 -35.37
C ALA A 427 -7.92 -27.42 -33.90
N VAL A 428 -6.80 -27.93 -33.38
CA VAL A 428 -6.31 -27.60 -32.03
C VAL A 428 -5.79 -26.16 -31.98
N ALA A 429 -4.95 -25.76 -32.95
CA ALA A 429 -4.36 -24.43 -32.99
C ALA A 429 -5.40 -23.29 -33.11
N THR A 430 -6.54 -23.55 -33.75
CA THR A 430 -7.62 -22.56 -33.96
C THR A 430 -8.75 -22.62 -32.94
N ARG A 431 -8.63 -23.46 -31.89
CA ARG A 431 -9.66 -23.63 -30.86
C ARG A 431 -9.60 -22.54 -29.80
#